data_AF-A0A401KTA4-F1
#
_entry.id   AF-A0A401KTA4-F1
#
_cell.length_a   1.000
_cell.length_b   1.000
_cell.length_c   1.000
_cell.angle_alpha   90.00
_cell.angle_beta   90.00
_cell.angle_gamma   90.00
#
_symmetry.space_group_name_H-M   'P 1'
#
loop_
_entity.id
_entity.type
_entity.pdbx_description
1 polymer ?
#
loop_
_entity_poly.entity_id
_entity_poly.type
_entity_poly.pdbx_seq_one_letter_code
_entity_poly.pdbx_strand_id
1 'polypeptide(L)'
;MSRSFNGCKRCKARRQKCDEQRPSCGRCMSAGTQCRYAMQLQWGGRAFSRSRFGACVGTGGMQKLEYSPGEFIYTTKAAAALSPGTIATSPSTQPTNTTLVRHIDPFASLSTDQKSLLHHFLNDASQITACHSGMQRDICKMLVPMALQTPSLLYATMALSAIHLQALHNQSENVKSAPEIARFMALSLEHFRTELQNPASRGSDALLATARTLCLAEIHSGAIHPNSWRAHIEGARALMEASDQSGALSPKSPEGFRRYLDRWYRSIVSLTALTGNGPPIGEATDQLVSIGPNQSASPDYLDDYWGFTVNLATIFRRIGAVAWREHQSRGQEGDERSVQGNEISVHNEAAALESSLRHLMEQEVASHPAFYPGVVEGLSAECIQQLMLCNEAFQLSALIQIHRRLRKTPASAPVVQESVKRILECTAQIGPSPGLSPWVMLTTPLFIAGCEARGEDREQVRRLLSSLHDTIRVPNVLQSLKFLEQYWANQLDENEGWSQYLDRMRFDFIPY
;
A
#
# COMPACT_ATOMS: atom_id res chain seq x y z
N MET A 1 34.08 -42.08 31.76
CA MET A 1 34.54 -40.92 32.58
C MET A 1 34.32 -39.64 31.80
N SER A 2 33.52 -38.69 32.32
CA SER A 2 33.24 -37.41 31.64
C SER A 2 34.44 -36.46 31.71
N ARG A 3 34.69 -35.73 30.61
CA ARG A 3 35.76 -34.73 30.51
C ARG A 3 35.34 -33.44 31.24
N SER A 4 36.24 -32.85 32.03
CA SER A 4 36.05 -31.54 32.65
C SER A 4 36.25 -30.43 31.61
N PHE A 5 35.17 -29.78 31.16
CA PHE A 5 35.22 -28.74 30.12
C PHE A 5 35.87 -27.44 30.62
N ASN A 6 35.72 -27.11 31.90
CA ASN A 6 36.21 -25.88 32.51
C ASN A 6 37.42 -26.08 33.42
N GLY A 7 38.11 -27.22 33.29
CA GLY A 7 39.32 -27.53 34.04
C GLY A 7 40.43 -26.48 33.91
N CYS A 8 41.24 -26.34 34.96
CA CYS A 8 42.36 -25.39 34.99
C CYS A 8 43.44 -25.73 33.94
N LYS A 9 44.27 -24.75 33.58
CA LYS A 9 45.31 -24.87 32.53
C LYS A 9 46.25 -26.06 32.76
N ARG A 10 46.69 -26.27 34.01
CA ARG A 10 47.62 -27.35 34.38
C ARG A 10 46.99 -28.74 34.22
N CYS A 11 45.76 -28.93 34.70
CA CYS A 11 45.05 -30.21 34.56
C CYS A 11 44.75 -30.53 33.08
N LYS A 12 44.34 -29.52 32.29
CA LYS A 12 44.15 -29.66 30.85
C LYS A 12 45.45 -30.03 30.13
N ALA A 13 46.56 -29.37 30.43
CA ALA A 13 47.87 -29.66 29.85
C ALA A 13 48.34 -31.08 30.18
N ARG A 14 48.11 -31.56 31.40
CA ARG A 14 48.43 -32.92 31.85
C ARG A 14 47.38 -33.98 31.47
N ARG A 15 46.35 -33.60 30.71
CA ARG A 15 45.24 -34.48 30.27
C ARG A 15 44.58 -35.25 31.43
N GLN A 16 44.50 -34.65 32.60
CA GLN A 16 43.91 -35.24 33.81
C GLN A 16 42.63 -34.52 34.22
N LYS A 17 41.70 -35.23 34.86
CA LYS A 17 40.42 -34.67 35.30
C LYS A 17 40.64 -33.56 36.35
N CYS A 18 40.07 -32.40 36.10
CA CYS A 18 40.01 -31.29 37.07
C CYS A 18 38.69 -31.39 37.86
N ASP A 19 38.72 -31.13 39.16
CA ASP A 19 37.52 -31.00 39.99
C ASP A 19 36.85 -29.61 39.88
N GLU A 20 37.50 -28.68 39.17
CA GLU A 20 37.01 -27.34 38.83
C GLU A 20 36.76 -26.42 40.04
N GLN A 21 37.24 -26.79 41.23
CA GLN A 21 37.16 -25.95 42.42
C GLN A 21 37.99 -24.66 42.26
N ARG A 22 37.44 -23.56 42.78
CA ARG A 22 38.07 -22.23 42.75
C ARG A 22 38.36 -21.76 44.18
N PRO A 23 39.46 -21.03 44.42
CA PRO A 23 40.40 -20.49 43.44
C PRO A 23 41.42 -21.51 42.89
N SER A 24 41.63 -22.65 43.57
CA SER A 24 42.54 -23.72 43.16
C SER A 24 41.86 -25.09 43.17
N CYS A 25 42.12 -25.89 42.12
CA CYS A 25 41.63 -27.27 42.07
C CYS A 25 42.41 -28.17 43.05
N GLY A 26 41.80 -29.25 43.53
CA GLY A 26 42.40 -30.15 44.53
C GLY A 26 43.74 -30.76 44.10
N ARG A 27 43.87 -31.07 42.80
CA ARG A 27 45.15 -31.56 42.21
C ARG A 27 46.23 -30.49 42.13
N CYS A 28 45.88 -29.22 42.00
CA CYS A 28 46.84 -28.13 42.02
C CYS A 28 47.26 -27.80 43.45
N MET A 29 46.33 -27.84 44.41
CA MET A 29 46.62 -27.69 45.83
C MET A 29 47.56 -28.80 46.33
N SER A 30 47.23 -30.06 46.07
CA SER A 30 48.04 -31.21 46.49
C SER A 30 49.45 -31.21 45.91
N ALA A 31 49.65 -30.53 44.79
CA ALA A 31 50.95 -30.43 44.14
C ALA A 31 51.72 -29.15 44.47
N GLY A 32 51.18 -28.26 45.32
CA GLY A 32 51.82 -27.00 45.69
C GLY A 32 52.07 -26.05 44.51
N THR A 33 51.33 -26.18 43.41
CA THR A 33 51.55 -25.38 42.18
C THR A 33 50.42 -24.40 41.94
N GLN A 34 50.74 -23.26 41.33
CA GLN A 34 49.75 -22.24 40.98
C GLN A 34 48.64 -22.79 40.05
N CYS A 35 47.39 -22.70 40.50
CA CYS A 35 46.22 -23.03 39.69
C CYS A 35 45.78 -21.80 38.90
N ARG A 36 45.65 -21.93 37.58
CA ARG A 36 45.17 -20.85 36.70
C ARG A 36 44.00 -21.30 35.84
N TYR A 37 42.87 -20.63 36.01
CA TYR A 37 41.70 -20.69 35.13
C TYR A 37 41.80 -19.51 34.17
N ALA A 38 42.39 -19.73 33.01
CA ALA A 38 42.51 -18.72 31.96
C ALA A 38 41.69 -19.16 30.75
N MET A 39 40.86 -18.25 30.23
CA MET A 39 40.22 -18.41 28.93
C MET A 39 41.25 -18.10 27.85
N GLN A 40 41.71 -19.11 27.11
CA GLN A 40 42.55 -18.88 25.93
C GLN A 40 41.63 -18.54 24.77
N LEU A 41 41.56 -17.26 24.43
CA LEU A 41 40.96 -16.82 23.18
C LEU A 41 41.90 -17.24 22.04
N GLN A 42 41.46 -18.16 21.20
CA GLN A 42 42.13 -18.46 19.93
C GLN A 42 41.39 -17.72 18.84
N TRP A 43 42.10 -16.81 18.18
CA TRP A 43 41.63 -16.12 17.00
C TRP A 43 42.16 -16.89 15.78
N GLY A 44 41.27 -17.17 14.83
CA GLY A 44 41.47 -18.19 13.80
C GLY A 44 40.76 -19.48 14.18
N GLY A 45 39.67 -19.78 13.47
CA GLY A 45 38.84 -20.96 13.71
C GLY A 45 39.55 -22.29 13.44
N ARG A 46 38.77 -23.35 13.16
CA ARG A 46 39.33 -24.64 12.75
C ARG A 46 40.27 -24.43 11.55
N ALA A 47 41.42 -25.12 11.53
CA ALA A 47 42.31 -25.15 10.36
C ALA A 47 41.48 -25.37 9.08
N PHE A 48 41.85 -24.71 7.98
CA PHE A 48 41.02 -24.68 6.75
C PHE A 48 40.51 -26.06 6.34
N SER A 49 41.39 -27.08 6.37
CA SER A 49 41.08 -28.49 6.06
C SER A 49 40.02 -29.13 6.95
N ARG A 50 39.69 -28.54 8.10
CA ARG A 50 38.70 -28.99 9.08
C ARG A 50 37.54 -28.00 9.27
N SER A 51 37.50 -26.93 8.47
CA SER A 51 36.43 -25.93 8.50
C SER A 51 35.30 -26.31 7.53
N ARG A 52 34.05 -25.90 7.81
CA ARG A 52 32.93 -26.11 6.87
C ARG A 52 33.21 -25.45 5.52
N PHE A 53 33.87 -24.30 5.53
CA PHE A 53 34.29 -23.59 4.34
C PHE A 53 35.31 -24.39 3.50
N GLY A 54 36.33 -24.98 4.14
CA GLY A 54 37.28 -25.85 3.44
C GLY A 54 36.65 -27.15 2.91
N ALA A 55 35.59 -27.66 3.54
CA ALA A 55 34.83 -28.78 3.01
C ALA A 55 34.05 -28.41 1.72
N CYS A 56 33.59 -27.17 1.58
CA CYS A 56 32.91 -26.68 0.37
C CYS A 56 33.87 -26.40 -0.78
N VAL A 57 35.09 -25.94 -0.50
CA VAL A 57 36.07 -25.53 -1.53
C VAL A 57 37.03 -26.69 -1.93
N GLY A 58 37.14 -27.74 -1.11
CA GLY A 58 38.03 -28.87 -1.38
C GLY A 58 39.51 -28.48 -1.46
N THR A 59 40.28 -29.11 -2.36
CA THR A 59 41.68 -28.73 -2.70
C THR A 59 41.75 -27.57 -3.72
N GLY A 60 40.64 -26.85 -3.92
CA GLY A 60 40.42 -25.86 -4.99
C GLY A 60 41.27 -24.59 -4.91
N GLY A 61 42.58 -24.73 -5.12
CA GLY A 61 43.46 -23.62 -5.45
C GLY A 61 43.77 -22.64 -4.32
N MET A 62 43.34 -22.87 -3.09
CA MET A 62 43.68 -21.99 -1.96
C MET A 62 45.04 -22.35 -1.35
N GLN A 63 45.87 -21.34 -1.10
CA GLN A 63 47.17 -21.41 -0.46
C GLN A 63 47.19 -20.57 0.82
N LYS A 64 47.81 -21.10 1.88
CA LYS A 64 48.14 -20.33 3.08
C LYS A 64 49.31 -19.39 2.73
N LEU A 65 49.07 -18.08 2.78
CA LEU A 65 50.11 -17.06 2.66
C LEU A 65 50.38 -16.50 4.05
N GLU A 66 51.62 -16.65 4.50
CA GLU A 66 52.10 -16.06 5.75
C GLU A 66 52.72 -14.70 5.41
N TYR A 67 52.13 -13.61 5.92
CA TYR A 67 52.56 -12.25 5.59
C TYR A 67 53.32 -11.58 6.74
N SER A 68 53.27 -12.16 7.94
CA SER A 68 54.12 -11.82 9.07
C SER A 68 54.32 -13.06 9.94
N PRO A 69 55.35 -13.13 10.81
CA PRO A 69 55.62 -14.31 11.63
C PRO A 69 54.41 -14.69 12.51
N GLY A 70 53.76 -15.81 12.17
CA GLY A 70 52.58 -16.30 12.89
C GLY A 70 51.24 -15.75 12.39
N GLU A 71 51.22 -14.80 11.46
CA GLU A 71 50.00 -14.28 10.84
C GLU A 71 49.87 -14.72 9.39
N PHE A 72 48.71 -15.28 9.06
CA PHE A 72 48.47 -15.84 7.75
C PHE A 72 47.05 -15.56 7.25
N ILE A 73 46.93 -15.54 5.94
CA ILE A 73 45.66 -15.53 5.22
C ILE A 73 45.59 -16.74 4.28
N TYR A 74 44.39 -17.22 4.00
CA TYR A 74 44.18 -18.15 2.88
C TYR A 74 43.82 -17.33 1.65
N THR A 75 44.60 -17.45 0.58
CA THR A 75 44.38 -16.77 -0.71
C THR A 75 44.33 -17.78 -1.84
N THR A 76 43.76 -17.43 -2.99
CA THR A 76 43.80 -18.28 -4.19
C THR A 76 45.18 -18.21 -4.85
N LYS A 77 45.71 -19.34 -5.34
CA LYS A 77 46.90 -19.37 -6.20
C LYS A 77 46.62 -18.49 -7.42
N ALA A 78 47.34 -17.38 -7.55
CA ALA A 78 47.35 -16.64 -8.80
C ALA A 78 47.75 -17.61 -9.93
N ALA A 79 47.04 -17.56 -11.06
CA ALA A 79 47.45 -18.28 -12.25
C ALA A 79 48.90 -17.88 -12.56
N ALA A 80 49.80 -18.87 -12.58
CA ALA A 80 51.21 -18.63 -12.84
C ALA A 80 51.34 -17.82 -14.13
N ALA A 81 51.97 -16.65 -14.04
CA ALA A 81 52.45 -15.92 -15.20
C ALA A 81 53.33 -16.89 -16.01
N LEU A 82 52.90 -17.16 -17.25
CA LEU A 82 53.68 -17.92 -18.23
C LEU A 82 55.02 -17.20 -18.43
N SER A 83 56.13 -17.94 -18.25
CA SER A 83 57.47 -17.47 -18.57
C SER A 83 57.55 -17.03 -20.03
N PRO A 84 58.32 -15.96 -20.35
CA PRO A 84 58.36 -15.37 -21.68
C PRO A 84 59.22 -16.21 -22.62
N GLY A 85 58.64 -16.62 -23.75
CA GLY A 85 59.40 -17.17 -24.86
C GLY A 85 58.61 -18.16 -25.71
N THR A 86 57.76 -17.65 -26.59
CA THR A 86 57.83 -17.87 -28.05
C THR A 86 56.71 -17.05 -28.69
N ILE A 87 57.12 -16.24 -29.67
CA ILE A 87 56.35 -15.21 -30.36
C ILE A 87 55.30 -15.89 -31.25
N ALA A 88 54.02 -15.52 -31.07
CA ALA A 88 53.03 -15.59 -32.15
C ALA A 88 52.18 -14.31 -32.10
N THR A 89 52.31 -13.57 -33.19
CA THR A 89 51.71 -12.29 -33.58
C THR A 89 50.31 -11.97 -33.05
N SER A 90 50.20 -10.76 -32.50
CA SER A 90 48.99 -10.03 -32.10
C SER A 90 47.91 -9.97 -33.19
N PRO A 91 46.63 -9.86 -32.79
CA PRO A 91 46.07 -8.51 -32.70
C PRO A 91 45.53 -8.21 -31.30
N SER A 92 45.89 -7.01 -30.84
CA SER A 92 45.30 -6.24 -29.74
C SER A 92 44.11 -6.90 -29.01
N THR A 93 44.33 -7.34 -27.76
CA THR A 93 43.22 -7.54 -26.82
C THR A 93 43.53 -6.81 -25.51
N GLN A 94 42.60 -5.92 -25.17
CA GLN A 94 42.58 -4.99 -24.06
C GLN A 94 42.72 -5.64 -22.68
N PRO A 95 43.09 -4.87 -21.63
CA PRO A 95 43.32 -5.38 -20.28
C PRO A 95 42.05 -6.03 -19.73
N THR A 96 42.13 -7.30 -19.37
CA THR A 96 41.01 -8.03 -18.75
C THR A 96 40.90 -7.62 -17.28
N ASN A 97 40.03 -6.64 -17.05
CA ASN A 97 39.48 -6.33 -15.73
C ASN A 97 38.97 -7.61 -15.06
N THR A 98 39.38 -7.83 -13.82
CA THR A 98 38.88 -8.91 -12.97
C THR A 98 37.45 -8.56 -12.53
N THR A 99 36.48 -8.80 -13.41
CA THR A 99 35.06 -8.64 -13.11
C THR A 99 34.60 -9.86 -12.28
N LEU A 100 33.91 -9.64 -11.17
CA LEU A 100 33.15 -10.69 -10.47
C LEU A 100 32.04 -11.20 -11.41
N VAL A 101 32.27 -12.29 -12.16
CA VAL A 101 31.34 -12.83 -13.20
C VAL A 101 30.19 -13.67 -12.61
N ARG A 102 29.68 -13.34 -11.43
CA ARG A 102 28.38 -13.88 -10.98
C ARG A 102 27.46 -12.71 -10.71
N HIS A 103 26.67 -12.37 -11.73
CA HIS A 103 25.53 -11.51 -11.57
C HIS A 103 24.59 -12.18 -10.55
N ILE A 104 24.48 -11.61 -9.35
CA ILE A 104 23.50 -12.05 -8.36
C ILE A 104 22.15 -11.59 -8.92
N ASP A 105 21.31 -12.53 -9.33
CA ASP A 105 19.92 -12.22 -9.66
C ASP A 105 19.10 -12.18 -8.36
N PRO A 106 18.71 -10.99 -7.87
CA PRO A 106 17.92 -10.86 -6.64
C PRO A 106 16.52 -11.50 -6.78
N PHE A 107 16.10 -11.84 -8.00
CA PHE A 107 14.81 -12.46 -8.32
C PHE A 107 14.96 -13.92 -8.77
N ALA A 108 16.06 -14.59 -8.44
CA ALA A 108 16.33 -15.97 -8.87
C ALA A 108 15.24 -16.98 -8.47
N SER A 109 14.46 -16.69 -7.42
CA SER A 109 13.33 -17.52 -6.96
C SER A 109 12.06 -17.37 -7.81
N LEU A 110 11.98 -16.35 -8.66
CA LEU A 110 10.81 -16.06 -9.50
C LEU A 110 10.91 -16.75 -10.86
N SER A 111 9.78 -17.23 -11.38
CA SER A 111 9.67 -17.67 -12.78
C SER A 111 9.79 -16.49 -13.76
N THR A 112 9.98 -16.78 -15.04
CA THR A 112 10.05 -15.74 -16.10
C THR A 112 8.79 -14.88 -16.13
N ASP A 113 7.61 -15.48 -16.04
CA ASP A 113 6.34 -14.76 -16.05
C ASP A 113 6.20 -13.87 -14.80
N GLN A 114 6.61 -14.40 -13.65
CA GLN A 114 6.63 -13.64 -12.39
C GLN A 114 7.57 -12.43 -12.46
N LYS A 115 8.74 -12.58 -13.08
CA LYS A 115 9.67 -11.46 -13.32
C LYS A 115 9.07 -10.42 -14.26
N SER A 116 8.40 -10.85 -15.32
CA SER A 116 7.71 -9.95 -16.26
C SER A 116 6.60 -9.14 -15.57
N LEU A 117 5.74 -9.80 -14.77
CA LEU A 117 4.67 -9.13 -14.02
C LEU A 117 5.21 -8.19 -12.94
N LEU A 118 6.30 -8.55 -12.27
CA LEU A 118 6.95 -7.67 -11.29
C LEU A 118 7.62 -6.48 -11.96
N HIS A 119 8.23 -6.68 -13.13
CA HIS A 119 8.76 -5.59 -13.95
C HIS A 119 7.64 -4.64 -14.38
N HIS A 120 6.50 -5.17 -14.83
CA HIS A 120 5.32 -4.35 -15.14
C HIS A 120 4.77 -3.62 -13.91
N PHE A 121 4.82 -4.23 -12.72
CA PHE A 121 4.43 -3.53 -11.49
C PHE A 121 5.31 -2.30 -11.24
N LEU A 122 6.63 -2.52 -11.29
CA LEU A 122 7.64 -1.50 -11.00
C LEU A 122 7.55 -0.30 -11.94
N ASN A 123 7.29 -0.55 -13.22
CA ASN A 123 7.32 0.49 -14.24
C ASN A 123 5.93 1.05 -14.55
N ASP A 124 4.87 0.26 -14.53
CA ASP A 124 3.58 0.65 -15.12
C ASP A 124 2.42 0.55 -14.11
N ALA A 125 2.14 -0.62 -13.55
CA ALA A 125 0.95 -0.82 -12.71
C ALA A 125 1.03 -0.10 -11.35
N SER A 126 2.21 0.30 -10.88
CA SER A 126 2.35 1.17 -9.70
C SER A 126 1.97 2.63 -9.99
N GLN A 127 2.08 3.09 -11.25
CA GLN A 127 1.76 4.48 -11.63
C GLN A 127 0.28 4.79 -11.47
N ILE A 128 -0.61 3.84 -11.75
CA ILE A 128 -2.06 4.01 -11.57
C ILE A 128 -2.48 4.09 -10.10
N THR A 129 -1.54 3.95 -9.17
CA THR A 129 -1.74 4.15 -7.72
C THR A 129 -0.93 5.31 -7.16
N ALA A 130 -0.33 6.15 -8.02
CA ALA A 130 0.55 7.23 -7.62
C ALA A 130 0.44 8.50 -8.50
N CYS A 131 0.38 9.66 -7.86
CA CYS A 131 0.30 10.97 -8.52
C CYS A 131 1.64 11.59 -8.91
N HIS A 132 2.73 11.15 -8.31
CA HIS A 132 4.07 11.67 -8.57
C HIS A 132 5.15 10.62 -8.30
N SER A 133 6.35 10.88 -8.80
CA SER A 133 7.50 9.96 -8.76
C SER A 133 7.97 9.64 -7.35
N GLY A 134 7.90 10.62 -6.45
CA GLY A 134 8.16 10.43 -5.02
C GLY A 134 7.31 9.31 -4.43
N MET A 135 5.98 9.40 -4.59
CA MET A 135 5.05 8.39 -4.09
C MET A 135 5.26 7.04 -4.77
N GLN A 136 5.33 6.96 -6.10
CA GLN A 136 5.53 5.67 -6.79
C GLN A 136 6.79 4.95 -6.29
N ARG A 137 7.90 5.68 -6.15
CA ARG A 137 9.16 5.15 -5.63
C ARG A 137 9.00 4.62 -4.22
N ASP A 138 8.26 5.31 -3.36
CA ASP A 138 8.02 4.86 -2.00
C ASP A 138 7.15 3.60 -1.99
N ILE A 139 6.07 3.55 -2.78
CA ILE A 139 5.24 2.36 -2.97
C ILE A 139 6.10 1.15 -3.37
N CYS A 140 6.95 1.31 -4.38
CA CYS A 140 7.81 0.23 -4.86
C CYS A 140 8.87 -0.19 -3.83
N LYS A 141 9.54 0.77 -3.16
CA LYS A 141 10.52 0.50 -2.10
C LYS A 141 9.92 -0.26 -0.93
N MET A 142 8.64 -0.01 -0.64
CA MET A 142 7.93 -0.61 0.48
C MET A 142 7.36 -1.99 0.09
N LEU A 143 6.59 -2.08 -0.99
CA LEU A 143 5.87 -3.29 -1.36
C LEU A 143 6.77 -4.38 -1.93
N VAL A 144 7.74 -4.06 -2.78
CA VAL A 144 8.48 -5.08 -3.54
C VAL A 144 9.34 -5.97 -2.62
N PRO A 145 10.14 -5.44 -1.68
CA PRO A 145 10.92 -6.29 -0.78
C PRO A 145 10.05 -7.21 0.08
N MET A 146 8.87 -6.75 0.51
CA MET A 146 7.95 -7.58 1.28
C MET A 146 7.24 -8.63 0.42
N ALA A 147 6.87 -8.27 -0.81
CA ALA A 147 6.27 -9.20 -1.76
C ALA A 147 7.22 -10.37 -2.00
N LEU A 148 8.53 -10.13 -2.17
CA LEU A 148 9.52 -11.20 -2.34
C LEU A 148 9.66 -12.12 -1.11
N GLN A 149 9.20 -11.69 0.06
CA GLN A 149 9.27 -12.44 1.32
C GLN A 149 7.93 -13.02 1.76
N THR A 150 6.82 -12.56 1.18
CA THR A 150 5.44 -12.90 1.59
C THR A 150 4.66 -13.37 0.37
N PRO A 151 4.46 -14.69 0.21
CA PRO A 151 3.77 -15.27 -0.95
C PRO A 151 2.41 -14.65 -1.25
N SER A 152 1.58 -14.37 -0.24
CA SER A 152 0.27 -13.75 -0.44
C SER A 152 0.37 -12.40 -1.16
N LEU A 153 1.29 -11.54 -0.72
CA LEU A 153 1.51 -10.21 -1.27
C LEU A 153 2.14 -10.28 -2.66
N LEU A 154 3.03 -11.25 -2.89
CA LEU A 154 3.63 -11.49 -4.21
C LEU A 154 2.55 -11.77 -5.26
N TYR A 155 1.67 -12.71 -4.96
CA TYR A 155 0.60 -13.09 -5.88
C TYR A 155 -0.47 -12.00 -6.02
N ALA A 156 -0.77 -11.23 -4.96
CA ALA A 156 -1.63 -10.05 -5.06
C ALA A 156 -1.03 -8.99 -5.99
N THR A 157 0.28 -8.74 -5.88
CA THR A 157 1.00 -7.79 -6.74
C THR A 157 1.00 -8.26 -8.19
N MET A 158 1.18 -9.56 -8.43
CA MET A 158 1.07 -10.16 -9.77
C MET A 158 -0.33 -10.06 -10.35
N ALA A 159 -1.37 -10.28 -9.54
CA ALA A 159 -2.76 -10.11 -9.96
C ALA A 159 -3.02 -8.66 -10.41
N LEU A 160 -2.58 -7.68 -9.62
CA LEU A 160 -2.70 -6.26 -9.97
C LEU A 160 -1.97 -5.91 -11.28
N SER A 161 -0.74 -6.42 -11.48
CA SER A 161 -0.03 -6.26 -12.74
C SER A 161 -0.72 -6.91 -13.92
N ALA A 162 -1.20 -8.14 -13.74
CA ALA A 162 -1.89 -8.89 -14.79
C ALA A 162 -3.19 -8.21 -15.20
N ILE A 163 -3.94 -7.64 -14.25
CA ILE A 163 -5.12 -6.80 -14.52
C ILE A 163 -4.75 -5.60 -15.40
N HIS A 164 -3.70 -4.87 -15.03
CA HIS A 164 -3.29 -3.68 -15.79
C HIS A 164 -2.77 -4.05 -17.19
N LEU A 165 -1.94 -5.09 -17.32
CA LEU A 165 -1.47 -5.59 -18.63
C LEU A 165 -2.62 -6.01 -19.55
N GLN A 166 -3.57 -6.77 -19.00
CA GLN A 166 -4.73 -7.23 -19.74
C GLN A 166 -5.58 -6.05 -20.23
N ALA A 167 -5.75 -5.03 -19.39
CA ALA A 167 -6.49 -3.83 -19.76
C ALA A 167 -5.79 -3.00 -20.85
N LEU A 168 -4.45 -2.93 -20.85
CA LEU A 168 -3.62 -2.28 -21.88
C LEU A 168 -3.77 -2.93 -23.26
N HIS A 169 -3.98 -4.25 -23.34
CA HIS A 169 -4.21 -4.96 -24.60
C HIS A 169 -5.65 -4.82 -25.15
N ASN A 170 -6.35 -3.73 -24.80
CA ASN A 170 -7.75 -3.47 -25.14
C ASN A 170 -8.72 -4.58 -24.70
N GLN A 171 -8.35 -5.36 -23.69
CA GLN A 171 -9.16 -6.45 -23.16
C GLN A 171 -9.77 -6.09 -21.79
N SER A 172 -10.05 -4.79 -21.57
CA SER A 172 -10.63 -4.27 -20.31
C SER A 172 -11.93 -5.00 -19.90
N GLU A 173 -12.78 -5.36 -20.86
CA GLU A 173 -14.01 -6.11 -20.60
C GLU A 173 -13.75 -7.58 -20.24
N ASN A 174 -12.68 -8.16 -20.78
CA ASN A 174 -12.31 -9.56 -20.59
C ASN A 174 -11.42 -9.81 -19.37
N VAL A 175 -10.97 -8.74 -18.67
CA VAL A 175 -10.20 -8.84 -17.42
C VAL A 175 -10.92 -9.75 -16.42
N LYS A 176 -12.25 -9.62 -16.32
CA LYS A 176 -13.09 -10.38 -15.38
C LYS A 176 -13.07 -11.89 -15.62
N SER A 177 -12.77 -12.33 -16.85
CA SER A 177 -12.75 -13.73 -17.27
C SER A 177 -11.35 -14.29 -17.49
N ALA A 178 -10.29 -13.52 -17.22
CA ALA A 178 -8.93 -13.95 -17.50
C ALA A 178 -8.48 -15.03 -16.49
N PRO A 179 -8.13 -16.26 -16.94
CA PRO A 179 -7.84 -17.38 -16.05
C PRO A 179 -6.59 -17.14 -15.20
N GLU A 180 -5.57 -16.47 -15.75
CA GLU A 180 -4.35 -16.16 -15.02
C GLU A 180 -4.57 -15.18 -13.86
N ILE A 181 -5.43 -14.17 -14.05
CA ILE A 181 -5.78 -13.22 -12.99
C ILE A 181 -6.49 -13.96 -11.85
N ALA A 182 -7.49 -14.79 -12.20
CA ALA A 182 -8.20 -15.62 -11.22
C ALA A 182 -7.25 -16.56 -10.47
N ARG A 183 -6.28 -17.17 -11.16
CA ARG A 183 -5.25 -18.03 -10.57
C ARG A 183 -4.39 -17.27 -9.57
N PHE A 184 -3.90 -16.07 -9.91
CA PHE A 184 -3.09 -15.26 -8.99
C PHE A 184 -3.89 -14.79 -7.76
N MET A 185 -5.14 -14.35 -7.95
CA MET A 185 -6.01 -13.99 -6.81
C MET A 185 -6.25 -15.19 -5.90
N ALA A 186 -6.51 -16.38 -6.45
CA ALA A 186 -6.72 -17.60 -5.68
C ALA A 186 -5.48 -18.00 -4.88
N LEU A 187 -4.30 -18.01 -5.51
CA LEU A 187 -3.02 -18.30 -4.82
C LEU A 187 -2.73 -17.29 -3.72
N SER A 188 -2.98 -15.99 -3.98
CA SER A 188 -2.82 -14.96 -2.96
C SER A 188 -3.71 -15.22 -1.75
N LEU A 189 -5.00 -15.52 -1.96
CA LEU A 189 -5.96 -15.81 -0.89
C LEU A 189 -5.61 -17.10 -0.13
N GLU A 190 -5.12 -18.14 -0.79
CA GLU A 190 -4.68 -19.40 -0.16
C GLU A 190 -3.50 -19.17 0.79
N HIS A 191 -2.46 -18.48 0.32
CA HIS A 191 -1.33 -18.09 1.15
C HIS A 191 -1.76 -17.14 2.26
N PHE A 192 -2.61 -16.15 1.95
CA PHE A 192 -3.08 -15.18 2.92
C PHE A 192 -3.81 -15.84 4.09
N ARG A 193 -4.69 -16.82 3.82
CA ARG A 193 -5.36 -17.62 4.86
C ARG A 193 -4.37 -18.37 5.74
N THR A 194 -3.35 -18.99 5.13
CA THR A 194 -2.33 -19.75 5.84
C THR A 194 -1.50 -18.84 6.75
N GLU A 195 -1.10 -17.68 6.26
CA GLU A 195 -0.30 -16.70 7.00
C GLU A 195 -1.11 -16.00 8.11
N LEU A 196 -2.43 -15.79 7.92
CA LEU A 196 -3.32 -15.27 8.96
C LEU A 196 -3.47 -16.24 10.14
N GLN A 197 -3.44 -17.55 9.89
CA GLN A 197 -3.52 -18.58 10.92
C GLN A 197 -2.22 -18.74 11.71
N ASN A 198 -1.10 -18.27 11.17
CA ASN A 198 0.19 -18.35 11.84
C ASN A 198 0.33 -17.24 12.89
N PRO A 199 0.48 -17.57 14.19
CA PRO A 199 0.60 -16.57 15.26
C PRO A 199 1.82 -15.64 15.09
N ALA A 200 2.88 -16.10 14.42
CA ALA A 200 4.11 -15.32 14.25
C ALA A 200 3.96 -14.18 13.21
N SER A 201 3.00 -14.29 12.30
CA SER A 201 2.70 -13.28 11.26
C SER A 201 1.48 -12.44 11.59
N ARG A 202 0.80 -12.71 12.72
CA ARG A 202 -0.41 -11.99 13.14
C ARG A 202 -0.09 -10.51 13.35
N GLY A 203 -0.83 -9.64 12.66
CA GLY A 203 -0.63 -8.19 12.73
C GLY A 203 0.60 -7.67 11.97
N SER A 204 1.20 -8.47 11.08
CA SER A 204 2.29 -8.03 10.20
C SER A 204 1.81 -7.03 9.15
N ASP A 205 2.60 -5.99 8.90
CA ASP A 205 2.31 -5.01 7.85
C ASP A 205 2.25 -5.65 6.44
N ALA A 206 2.90 -6.80 6.23
CA ALA A 206 2.81 -7.55 4.97
C ALA A 206 1.40 -8.11 4.71
N LEU A 207 0.68 -8.50 5.77
CA LEU A 207 -0.71 -8.97 5.67
C LEU A 207 -1.65 -7.81 5.39
N LEU A 208 -1.42 -6.66 6.02
CA LEU A 208 -2.16 -5.43 5.73
C LEU A 208 -1.91 -4.94 4.29
N ALA A 209 -0.67 -5.02 3.82
CA ALA A 209 -0.31 -4.75 2.43
C ALA A 209 -0.95 -5.72 1.43
N THR A 210 -1.11 -7.00 1.82
CA THR A 210 -1.82 -8.00 1.03
C THR A 210 -3.29 -7.63 0.89
N ALA A 211 -3.96 -7.31 2.01
CA ALA A 211 -5.35 -6.86 2.02
C ALA A 211 -5.54 -5.61 1.14
N ARG A 212 -4.65 -4.62 1.26
CA ARG A 212 -4.61 -3.44 0.37
C ARG A 212 -4.53 -3.83 -1.10
N THR A 213 -3.54 -4.66 -1.46
CA THR A 213 -3.25 -4.96 -2.86
C THR A 213 -4.37 -5.79 -3.50
N LEU A 214 -4.97 -6.71 -2.75
CA LEU A 214 -6.15 -7.45 -3.20
C LEU A 214 -7.37 -6.53 -3.37
N CYS A 215 -7.63 -5.63 -2.41
CA CYS A 215 -8.68 -4.63 -2.53
C CYS A 215 -8.53 -3.80 -3.83
N LEU A 216 -7.33 -3.29 -4.10
CA LEU A 216 -7.06 -2.54 -5.33
C LEU A 216 -7.21 -3.40 -6.59
N ALA A 217 -6.75 -4.64 -6.57
CA ALA A 217 -6.92 -5.56 -7.71
C ALA A 217 -8.41 -5.76 -8.03
N GLU A 218 -9.23 -6.03 -7.03
CA GLU A 218 -10.67 -6.21 -7.23
C GLU A 218 -11.36 -4.94 -7.71
N ILE A 219 -11.07 -3.79 -7.09
CA ILE A 219 -11.61 -2.49 -7.49
C ILE A 219 -11.22 -2.17 -8.94
N HIS A 220 -9.93 -2.26 -9.28
CA HIS A 220 -9.41 -1.93 -10.61
C HIS A 220 -9.96 -2.86 -11.68
N SER A 221 -10.20 -4.15 -11.37
CA SER A 221 -10.84 -5.10 -12.28
C SER A 221 -12.33 -4.80 -12.57
N GLY A 222 -12.90 -3.77 -11.90
CA GLY A 222 -14.29 -3.35 -12.02
C GLY A 222 -15.24 -4.14 -11.13
N ALA A 223 -14.77 -4.58 -9.95
CA ALA A 223 -15.50 -5.31 -8.91
C ALA A 223 -16.28 -6.52 -9.45
N ILE A 224 -15.54 -7.59 -9.77
CA ILE A 224 -16.09 -8.84 -10.38
C ILE A 224 -17.18 -9.47 -9.51
N HIS A 225 -16.99 -9.44 -8.19
CA HIS A 225 -17.92 -10.01 -7.22
C HIS A 225 -18.46 -8.92 -6.28
N PRO A 226 -19.77 -8.88 -6.02
CA PRO A 226 -20.34 -7.95 -5.06
C PRO A 226 -19.70 -8.12 -3.67
N ASN A 227 -19.44 -7.01 -2.96
CA ASN A 227 -18.90 -6.96 -1.60
C ASN A 227 -17.49 -7.56 -1.38
N SER A 228 -16.82 -8.13 -2.39
CA SER A 228 -15.51 -8.77 -2.19
C SER A 228 -14.46 -7.75 -1.72
N TRP A 229 -14.45 -6.56 -2.32
CA TRP A 229 -13.50 -5.52 -2.00
C TRP A 229 -13.75 -4.92 -0.61
N ARG A 230 -15.00 -4.91 -0.13
CA ARG A 230 -15.35 -4.51 1.25
C ARG A 230 -14.75 -5.48 2.27
N ALA A 231 -14.80 -6.78 2.00
CA ALA A 231 -14.22 -7.78 2.89
C ALA A 231 -12.71 -7.56 3.09
N HIS A 232 -12.00 -7.07 2.08
CA HIS A 232 -10.58 -6.69 2.22
C HIS A 232 -10.37 -5.48 3.12
N ILE A 233 -11.25 -4.47 3.07
CA ILE A 233 -11.16 -3.30 3.94
C ILE A 233 -11.54 -3.67 5.39
N GLU A 234 -12.57 -4.49 5.59
CA GLU A 234 -12.93 -5.03 6.90
C GLU A 234 -11.80 -5.88 7.50
N GLY A 235 -11.20 -6.76 6.68
CA GLY A 235 -10.04 -7.55 7.07
C GLY A 235 -8.82 -6.69 7.42
N ALA A 236 -8.58 -5.61 6.67
CA ALA A 236 -7.54 -4.64 6.97
C ALA A 236 -7.75 -3.97 8.33
N ARG A 237 -9.00 -3.58 8.65
CA ARG A 237 -9.32 -3.03 9.97
C ARG A 237 -8.99 -4.00 11.09
N ALA A 238 -9.44 -5.25 10.98
CA ALA A 238 -9.20 -6.28 11.98
C ALA A 238 -7.69 -6.54 12.17
N LEU A 239 -6.91 -6.49 11.08
CA LEU A 239 -5.45 -6.56 11.13
C LEU A 239 -4.83 -5.38 11.87
N MET A 240 -5.31 -4.16 11.60
CA MET A 240 -4.81 -2.95 12.25
C MET A 240 -5.07 -2.97 13.76
N GLU A 241 -6.29 -3.33 14.17
CA GLU A 241 -6.68 -3.46 15.58
C GLU A 241 -5.89 -4.57 16.31
N ALA A 242 -5.58 -5.67 15.62
CA ALA A 242 -4.75 -6.75 16.18
C ALA A 242 -3.28 -6.34 16.37
N SER A 243 -2.74 -5.46 15.50
CA SER A 243 -1.39 -4.90 15.67
C SER A 243 -1.32 -4.00 16.91
N ASP A 244 -2.34 -3.17 17.14
CA ASP A 244 -2.37 -2.20 18.26
C ASP A 244 -2.45 -2.90 19.62
N GLN A 245 -3.17 -4.02 19.72
CA GLN A 245 -3.29 -4.82 20.94
C GLN A 245 -2.00 -5.56 21.32
N SER A 246 -1.10 -5.80 20.36
CA SER A 246 0.13 -6.56 20.59
C SER A 246 1.24 -5.76 21.28
N GLY A 247 0.99 -4.50 21.67
CA GLY A 247 1.98 -3.64 22.35
C GLY A 247 3.26 -3.41 21.54
N ALA A 248 3.22 -3.70 20.23
CA ALA A 248 4.37 -3.68 19.34
C ALA A 248 4.67 -2.26 18.86
N LEU A 249 4.75 -1.30 19.77
CA LEU A 249 5.63 -0.16 19.60
C LEU A 249 7.08 -0.66 19.81
N SER A 250 7.54 -1.52 18.92
CA SER A 250 8.98 -1.71 18.74
C SER A 250 9.50 -0.43 18.08
N PRO A 251 10.40 0.35 18.70
CA PRO A 251 10.92 1.61 18.15
C PRO A 251 11.84 1.42 16.92
N LYS A 252 11.68 0.30 16.19
CA LYS A 252 12.56 -0.18 15.12
C LYS A 252 11.82 -0.63 13.86
N SER A 253 10.50 -0.42 13.72
CA SER A 253 9.91 -0.43 12.38
C SER A 253 10.15 0.94 11.73
N PRO A 254 10.50 1.02 10.44
CA PRO A 254 10.63 2.32 9.78
C PRO A 254 9.25 2.96 9.78
N GLU A 255 9.11 4.05 10.53
CA GLU A 255 7.86 4.78 10.79
C GLU A 255 7.09 5.21 9.52
N GLY A 256 7.65 5.04 8.32
CA GLY A 256 7.01 5.36 7.05
C GLY A 256 6.04 4.30 6.51
N PHE A 257 6.31 3.00 6.69
CA PHE A 257 5.51 1.98 5.97
C PHE A 257 4.11 1.78 6.55
N ARG A 258 4.01 1.66 7.88
CA ARG A 258 2.70 1.56 8.53
C ARG A 258 1.87 2.83 8.31
N ARG A 259 2.49 4.02 8.36
CA ARG A 259 1.83 5.29 8.03
C ARG A 259 1.25 5.29 6.62
N TYR A 260 1.95 4.71 5.65
CA TYR A 260 1.42 4.57 4.29
C TYR A 260 0.18 3.67 4.24
N LEU A 261 0.18 2.54 4.94
CA LEU A 261 -0.99 1.66 5.02
C LEU A 261 -2.15 2.28 5.82
N ASP A 262 -1.86 3.07 6.85
CA ASP A 262 -2.87 3.79 7.63
C ASP A 262 -3.49 4.92 6.81
N ARG A 263 -2.67 5.65 6.03
CA ARG A 263 -3.17 6.59 5.01
C ARG A 263 -4.08 5.82 4.08
N TRP A 264 -3.61 4.67 3.54
CA TRP A 264 -4.41 3.78 2.67
C TRP A 264 -5.81 3.51 3.23
N TYR A 265 -5.84 2.99 4.44
CA TYR A 265 -7.06 2.59 5.10
C TYR A 265 -8.02 3.78 5.34
N ARG A 266 -7.49 4.92 5.84
CA ARG A 266 -8.31 6.08 6.19
C ARG A 266 -9.14 6.59 5.02
N SER A 267 -8.54 6.68 3.85
CA SER A 267 -9.26 7.27 2.71
C SER A 267 -10.11 6.28 1.96
N ILE A 268 -9.69 5.00 1.79
CA ILE A 268 -10.60 4.03 1.18
C ILE A 268 -11.90 3.91 1.98
N VAL A 269 -11.83 4.02 3.31
CA VAL A 269 -13.01 4.10 4.18
C VAL A 269 -13.82 5.38 3.92
N SER A 270 -13.18 6.55 3.79
CA SER A 270 -13.86 7.80 3.47
C SER A 270 -14.58 7.75 2.11
N LEU A 271 -13.95 7.21 1.07
CA LEU A 271 -14.58 7.04 -0.25
C LEU A 271 -15.71 6.01 -0.22
N THR A 272 -15.52 4.91 0.53
CA THR A 272 -16.57 3.91 0.74
C THR A 272 -17.82 4.51 1.39
N ALA A 273 -17.66 5.47 2.30
CA ALA A 273 -18.78 6.17 2.94
C ALA A 273 -19.64 6.97 1.93
N LEU A 274 -19.09 7.34 0.78
CA LEU A 274 -19.83 8.04 -0.29
C LEU A 274 -20.59 7.09 -1.22
N THR A 275 -20.36 5.78 -1.14
CA THR A 275 -21.08 4.79 -1.96
C THR A 275 -22.55 4.64 -1.53
N GLY A 276 -23.39 4.05 -2.40
CA GLY A 276 -24.83 3.85 -2.13
C GLY A 276 -25.11 2.98 -0.89
N ASN A 277 -24.29 1.95 -0.65
CA ASN A 277 -24.47 0.94 0.41
C ASN A 277 -23.79 1.26 1.76
N GLY A 278 -23.35 2.49 2.03
CA GLY A 278 -22.51 2.74 3.22
C GLY A 278 -23.30 3.09 4.49
N PRO A 279 -22.89 2.68 5.73
CA PRO A 279 -21.80 1.81 6.14
C PRO A 279 -22.30 0.57 6.96
N PRO A 280 -21.48 -0.47 7.22
CA PRO A 280 -20.42 -0.31 8.20
C PRO A 280 -19.08 -0.88 7.74
N ILE A 281 -18.09 0.01 7.59
CA ILE A 281 -16.74 -0.32 8.05
C ILE A 281 -16.48 0.54 9.28
N GLY A 282 -16.91 -0.03 10.40
CA GLY A 282 -16.68 0.40 11.77
C GLY A 282 -17.69 1.32 12.43
N GLU A 283 -18.95 0.89 12.45
CA GLU A 283 -20.10 1.40 13.21
C GLU A 283 -19.76 2.44 14.29
N ALA A 284 -20.03 3.71 14.01
CA ALA A 284 -20.28 4.73 15.04
C ALA A 284 -19.19 5.03 16.10
N THR A 285 -17.94 4.59 15.99
CA THR A 285 -16.86 5.00 16.93
C THR A 285 -16.17 6.31 16.54
N ASP A 286 -17.00 7.31 16.24
CA ASP A 286 -16.83 8.65 16.80
C ASP A 286 -18.25 9.20 17.03
N GLN A 287 -19.10 8.44 17.74
CA GLN A 287 -20.17 9.05 18.52
C GLN A 287 -19.49 10.16 19.33
N LEU A 288 -19.68 11.41 18.90
CA LEU A 288 -19.15 12.62 19.53
C LEU A 288 -17.64 12.87 19.38
N VAL A 289 -17.08 12.84 18.16
CA VAL A 289 -16.18 13.99 17.87
C VAL A 289 -17.08 15.18 17.62
N SER A 290 -17.62 15.72 18.70
CA SER A 290 -17.82 17.15 18.81
C SER A 290 -16.45 17.75 18.52
N ILE A 291 -16.23 18.17 17.28
CA ILE A 291 -15.21 19.18 17.00
C ILE A 291 -15.76 20.45 17.63
N GLY A 292 -15.68 20.52 18.96
CA GLY A 292 -15.44 21.81 19.59
C GLY A 292 -14.14 22.35 18.97
N PRO A 293 -14.02 23.67 18.82
CA PRO A 293 -12.98 24.31 17.97
C PRO A 293 -11.50 24.00 18.31
N ASN A 294 -11.19 23.12 19.28
CA ASN A 294 -9.87 22.94 19.88
C ASN A 294 -9.35 21.48 20.03
N GLN A 295 -9.88 20.45 19.36
CA GLN A 295 -9.43 19.05 19.60
C GLN A 295 -9.14 18.14 18.38
N SER A 296 -8.64 18.65 17.25
CA SER A 296 -7.81 17.81 16.36
C SER A 296 -6.34 17.99 16.72
N ALA A 297 -5.75 17.04 17.43
CA ALA A 297 -4.32 17.07 17.77
C ALA A 297 -3.39 16.92 16.55
N SER A 298 -3.92 16.55 15.38
CA SER A 298 -3.18 16.47 14.11
C SER A 298 -3.46 17.69 13.23
N PRO A 299 -2.43 18.31 12.63
CA PRO A 299 -2.62 19.37 11.64
C PRO A 299 -3.38 18.83 10.43
N ASP A 300 -4.27 19.65 9.85
CA ASP A 300 -4.90 19.32 8.57
C ASP A 300 -3.88 19.48 7.44
N TYR A 301 -3.92 18.55 6.49
CA TYR A 301 -3.03 18.56 5.35
C TYR A 301 -3.68 17.87 4.14
N LEU A 302 -3.29 18.31 2.94
CA LEU A 302 -3.56 17.66 1.68
C LEU A 302 -2.71 16.40 1.57
N ASP A 303 -3.38 15.26 1.46
CA ASP A 303 -2.73 13.96 1.36
C ASP A 303 -2.53 13.61 -0.13
N ASP A 304 -1.27 13.57 -0.56
CA ASP A 304 -0.84 13.27 -1.95
C ASP A 304 -1.21 11.87 -2.42
N TYR A 305 -1.60 10.97 -1.51
CA TYR A 305 -2.07 9.63 -1.87
C TYR A 305 -3.48 9.67 -2.44
N TRP A 306 -4.36 10.58 -1.99
CA TRP A 306 -5.80 10.62 -2.35
C TRP A 306 -6.23 11.90 -3.05
N GLY A 307 -5.43 12.95 -2.94
CA GLY A 307 -5.73 14.25 -3.54
C GLY A 307 -6.69 15.10 -2.72
N PHE A 308 -6.94 14.76 -1.45
CA PHE A 308 -7.79 15.57 -0.57
C PHE A 308 -7.31 15.66 0.87
N THR A 309 -7.86 16.61 1.63
CA THR A 309 -7.45 16.89 3.02
C THR A 309 -8.00 15.89 4.04
N VAL A 310 -7.31 15.76 5.18
CA VAL A 310 -7.73 14.88 6.29
C VAL A 310 -9.08 15.31 6.86
N ASN A 311 -9.34 16.61 6.96
CA ASN A 311 -10.63 17.13 7.37
C ASN A 311 -11.75 16.77 6.38
N LEU A 312 -11.50 16.88 5.07
CA LEU A 312 -12.46 16.46 4.05
C LEU A 312 -12.76 14.95 4.12
N ALA A 313 -11.75 14.12 4.38
CA ALA A 313 -11.94 12.70 4.64
C ALA A 313 -12.92 12.43 5.80
N THR A 314 -12.88 13.26 6.84
CA THR A 314 -13.80 13.19 7.99
C THR A 314 -15.20 13.67 7.63
N ILE A 315 -15.33 14.72 6.81
CA ILE A 315 -16.61 15.19 6.28
C ILE A 315 -17.28 14.06 5.46
N PHE A 316 -16.56 13.38 4.57
CA PHE A 316 -17.10 12.25 3.81
C PHE A 316 -17.66 11.13 4.68
N ARG A 317 -16.93 10.74 5.75
CA ARG A 317 -17.41 9.73 6.71
C ARG A 317 -18.71 10.16 7.39
N ARG A 318 -18.83 11.44 7.77
CA ARG A 318 -20.04 11.97 8.40
C ARG A 318 -21.22 12.03 7.42
N ILE A 319 -20.98 12.44 6.16
CA ILE A 319 -22.02 12.41 5.11
C ILE A 319 -22.58 10.99 4.96
N GLY A 320 -21.71 9.99 4.83
CA GLY A 320 -22.12 8.59 4.71
C GLY A 320 -22.90 8.09 5.93
N ALA A 321 -22.42 8.42 7.14
CA ALA A 321 -23.09 8.02 8.39
C ALA A 321 -24.51 8.61 8.52
N VAL A 322 -24.71 9.89 8.18
CA VAL A 322 -26.04 10.53 8.19
C VAL A 322 -26.94 9.90 7.14
N ALA A 323 -26.46 9.76 5.90
CA ALA A 323 -27.22 9.18 4.80
C ALA A 323 -27.70 7.76 5.10
N TRP A 324 -26.87 6.95 5.77
CA TRP A 324 -27.23 5.60 6.17
C TRP A 324 -28.29 5.52 7.25
N ARG A 325 -28.17 6.36 8.29
CA ARG A 325 -29.17 6.40 9.37
C ARG A 325 -30.53 6.77 8.81
N GLU A 326 -30.57 7.72 7.87
CA GLU A 326 -31.79 8.08 7.15
C GLU A 326 -32.34 6.87 6.37
N HIS A 327 -31.51 6.17 5.61
CA HIS A 327 -31.92 5.00 4.84
C HIS A 327 -32.48 3.87 5.71
N GLN A 328 -31.82 3.54 6.84
CA GLN A 328 -32.31 2.53 7.79
C GLN A 328 -33.67 2.90 8.41
N SER A 329 -33.85 4.18 8.74
CA SER A 329 -35.10 4.65 9.35
C SER A 329 -36.32 4.54 8.43
N ARG A 330 -36.12 4.58 7.10
CA ARG A 330 -37.21 4.38 6.12
C ARG A 330 -37.70 2.93 6.04
N GLY A 331 -36.87 1.98 6.48
CA GLY A 331 -37.20 0.54 6.46
C GLY A 331 -37.94 0.04 7.71
N GLN A 332 -38.07 0.86 8.76
CA GLN A 332 -38.79 0.52 9.98
C GLN A 332 -40.10 1.33 10.05
N GLU A 333 -41.24 0.66 10.20
CA GLU A 333 -42.54 1.30 10.47
C GLU A 333 -42.50 1.96 11.87
N GLY A 334 -42.00 3.19 11.93
CA GLY A 334 -41.91 4.01 13.14
C GLY A 334 -43.12 4.94 13.31
N ASP A 335 -43.41 5.32 14.56
CA ASP A 335 -44.40 6.33 14.93
C ASP A 335 -44.14 7.67 14.20
N GLU A 336 -45.16 8.37 13.70
CA GLU A 336 -45.01 9.59 12.88
C GLU A 336 -44.16 10.68 13.56
N ARG A 337 -44.23 10.78 14.89
CA ARG A 337 -43.39 11.70 15.69
C ARG A 337 -41.91 11.36 15.65
N SER A 338 -41.56 10.07 15.55
CA SER A 338 -40.18 9.60 15.46
C SER A 338 -39.55 9.90 14.09
N VAL A 339 -40.35 9.78 13.02
CA VAL A 339 -39.94 10.12 11.64
C VAL A 339 -39.67 11.62 11.52
N GLN A 340 -40.57 12.46 12.02
CA GLN A 340 -40.42 13.91 11.95
C GLN A 340 -39.24 14.42 12.80
N GLY A 341 -38.99 13.82 13.97
CA GLY A 341 -37.80 14.12 14.77
C GLY A 341 -36.49 13.76 14.08
N ASN A 342 -36.46 12.64 13.35
CA ASN A 342 -35.29 12.20 12.59
C ASN A 342 -35.00 13.11 11.39
N GLU A 343 -36.04 13.54 10.65
CA GLU A 343 -35.89 14.49 9.54
C GLU A 343 -35.29 15.83 9.98
N ILE A 344 -35.75 16.37 11.12
CA ILE A 344 -35.20 17.61 11.70
C ILE A 344 -33.72 17.40 12.08
N SER A 345 -33.36 16.25 12.65
CA SER A 345 -31.97 15.92 12.98
C SER A 345 -31.08 15.87 11.74
N VAL A 346 -31.52 15.18 10.68
CA VAL A 346 -30.78 15.07 9.41
C VAL A 346 -30.59 16.44 8.77
N HIS A 347 -31.62 17.29 8.77
CA HIS A 347 -31.49 18.65 8.23
C HIS A 347 -30.46 19.49 9.02
N ASN A 348 -30.48 19.42 10.36
CA ASN A 348 -29.51 20.14 11.19
C ASN A 348 -28.08 19.64 10.97
N GLU A 349 -27.88 18.32 10.88
CA GLU A 349 -26.57 17.72 10.59
C GLU A 349 -26.08 18.10 9.18
N ALA A 350 -26.97 18.12 8.19
CA ALA A 350 -26.63 18.55 6.83
C ALA A 350 -26.19 20.02 6.78
N ALA A 351 -26.87 20.90 7.52
CA ALA A 351 -26.49 22.31 7.63
C ALA A 351 -25.14 22.50 8.31
N ALA A 352 -24.86 21.75 9.38
CA ALA A 352 -23.57 21.79 10.06
C ALA A 352 -22.43 21.27 9.18
N LEU A 353 -22.67 20.19 8.42
CA LEU A 353 -21.69 19.64 7.47
C LEU A 353 -21.39 20.62 6.34
N GLU A 354 -22.42 21.24 5.77
CA GLU A 354 -22.24 22.24 4.72
C GLU A 354 -21.46 23.45 5.22
N SER A 355 -21.79 23.97 6.42
CA SER A 355 -21.06 25.08 7.02
C SER A 355 -19.59 24.73 7.30
N SER A 356 -19.32 23.52 7.79
CA SER A 356 -17.96 23.04 8.04
C SER A 356 -17.15 22.94 6.74
N LEU A 357 -17.78 22.45 5.67
CA LEU A 357 -17.15 22.32 4.36
C LEU A 357 -16.87 23.68 3.71
N ARG A 358 -17.83 24.61 3.76
CA ARG A 358 -17.63 25.97 3.23
C ARG A 358 -16.51 26.69 3.98
N HIS A 359 -16.45 26.54 5.30
CA HIS A 359 -15.36 27.08 6.10
C HIS A 359 -14.00 26.51 5.70
N LEU A 360 -13.91 25.19 5.48
CA LEU A 360 -12.69 24.53 4.99
C LEU A 360 -12.25 25.11 3.64
N MET A 361 -13.19 25.25 2.69
CA MET A 361 -12.92 25.83 1.37
C MET A 361 -12.42 27.29 1.47
N GLU A 362 -13.05 28.11 2.31
CA GLU A 362 -12.66 29.51 2.51
C GLU A 362 -11.25 29.65 3.11
N GLN A 363 -10.92 28.80 4.10
CA GLN A 363 -9.58 28.79 4.71
C GLN A 363 -8.47 28.42 3.72
N GLU A 364 -8.75 27.45 2.84
CA GLU A 364 -7.81 27.01 1.82
C GLU A 364 -7.60 28.06 0.73
N VAL A 365 -8.64 28.83 0.36
CA VAL A 365 -8.49 29.97 -0.55
C VAL A 365 -7.60 31.06 0.08
N ALA A 366 -7.68 31.26 1.40
CA ALA A 366 -6.92 32.30 2.08
C ALA A 366 -5.45 31.95 2.32
N SER A 367 -5.13 30.66 2.56
CA SER A 367 -3.81 30.25 3.04
C SER A 367 -3.16 29.08 2.32
N HIS A 368 -3.86 28.47 1.36
CA HIS A 368 -3.54 27.18 0.75
C HIS A 368 -3.47 26.02 1.77
N PRO A 369 -3.90 24.80 1.41
CA PRO A 369 -3.75 23.66 2.31
C PRO A 369 -2.26 23.35 2.51
N ALA A 370 -1.89 23.07 3.76
CA ALA A 370 -0.60 22.42 4.03
C ALA A 370 -0.58 21.05 3.34
N PHE A 371 0.57 20.59 2.86
CA PHE A 371 0.70 19.26 2.24
C PHE A 371 1.25 18.26 3.25
N TYR A 372 1.09 16.97 2.96
CA TYR A 372 1.72 15.91 3.76
C TYR A 372 3.22 16.20 3.97
N PRO A 373 3.74 16.09 5.22
CA PRO A 373 5.10 16.51 5.53
C PRO A 373 6.17 15.84 4.65
N GLY A 374 7.06 16.65 4.07
CA GLY A 374 8.18 16.18 3.24
C GLY A 374 7.84 15.87 1.78
N VAL A 375 6.60 16.11 1.35
CA VAL A 375 6.16 15.88 -0.04
C VAL A 375 6.44 17.09 -0.92
N VAL A 376 6.14 18.31 -0.45
CA VAL A 376 6.21 19.55 -1.26
C VAL A 376 7.58 19.77 -1.87
N GLU A 377 8.64 19.48 -1.13
CA GLU A 377 10.03 19.67 -1.56
C GLU A 377 10.39 18.82 -2.80
N GLY A 378 9.62 17.76 -3.06
CA GLY A 378 9.79 16.86 -4.20
C GLY A 378 8.81 17.10 -5.35
N LEU A 379 7.90 18.06 -5.25
CA LEU A 379 6.86 18.33 -6.26
C LEU A 379 7.20 19.50 -7.17
N SER A 380 6.77 19.42 -8.43
CA SER A 380 6.77 20.57 -9.34
C SER A 380 5.61 21.52 -8.99
N ALA A 381 5.74 22.79 -9.37
CA ALA A 381 4.66 23.77 -9.22
C ALA A 381 3.38 23.35 -9.95
N GLU A 382 3.51 22.69 -11.10
CA GLU A 382 2.39 22.12 -11.85
C GLU A 382 1.69 21.00 -11.07
N CYS A 383 2.44 20.07 -10.48
CA CYS A 383 1.88 18.98 -9.69
C CYS A 383 1.16 19.51 -8.43
N ILE A 384 1.73 20.53 -7.78
CA ILE A 384 1.10 21.24 -6.65
C ILE A 384 -0.25 21.83 -7.09
N GLN A 385 -0.29 22.54 -8.23
CA GLN A 385 -1.52 23.11 -8.75
C GLN A 385 -2.56 22.03 -9.10
N GLN A 386 -2.14 20.94 -9.72
CA GLN A 386 -3.02 19.82 -10.06
C GLN A 386 -3.59 19.13 -8.81
N LEU A 387 -2.79 18.96 -7.76
CA LEU A 387 -3.23 18.42 -6.47
C LEU A 387 -4.25 19.34 -5.79
N MET A 388 -4.08 20.65 -5.87
CA MET A 388 -5.07 21.61 -5.36
C MET A 388 -6.39 21.55 -6.15
N LEU A 389 -6.32 21.46 -7.48
CA LEU A 389 -7.52 21.29 -8.33
C LEU A 389 -8.23 19.96 -8.03
N CYS A 390 -7.47 18.90 -7.75
CA CYS A 390 -8.00 17.60 -7.35
C CYS A 390 -8.75 17.71 -6.02
N ASN A 391 -8.18 18.40 -5.03
CA ASN A 391 -8.83 18.67 -3.75
C ASN A 391 -10.14 19.43 -3.91
N GLU A 392 -10.12 20.49 -4.72
CA GLU A 392 -11.32 21.28 -5.03
C GLU A 392 -12.43 20.39 -5.64
N ALA A 393 -12.09 19.51 -6.57
CA ALA A 393 -13.04 18.56 -7.15
C ALA A 393 -13.66 17.62 -6.10
N PHE A 394 -12.89 17.17 -5.10
CA PHE A 394 -13.40 16.39 -3.98
C PHE A 394 -14.26 17.21 -3.00
N GLN A 395 -13.93 18.48 -2.75
CA GLN A 395 -14.76 19.38 -1.95
C GLN A 395 -16.13 19.61 -2.59
N LEU A 396 -16.16 19.85 -3.90
CA LEU A 396 -17.40 20.01 -4.67
C LEU A 396 -18.20 18.70 -4.71
N SER A 397 -17.50 17.56 -4.74
CA SER A 397 -18.15 16.25 -4.59
C SER A 397 -18.84 16.12 -3.24
N ALA A 398 -18.23 16.58 -2.14
CA ALA A 398 -18.90 16.61 -0.83
C ALA A 398 -20.14 17.52 -0.83
N LEU A 399 -20.07 18.70 -1.45
CA LEU A 399 -21.23 19.60 -1.58
C LEU A 399 -22.38 18.93 -2.33
N ILE A 400 -22.11 18.29 -3.48
CA ILE A 400 -23.12 17.54 -4.24
C ILE A 400 -23.74 16.46 -3.35
N GLN A 401 -22.93 15.69 -2.62
CA GLN A 401 -23.42 14.63 -1.74
C GLN A 401 -24.31 15.18 -0.60
N ILE A 402 -23.96 16.31 0.01
CA ILE A 402 -24.80 16.97 1.03
C ILE A 402 -26.14 17.40 0.43
N HIS A 403 -26.12 18.09 -0.72
CA HIS A 403 -27.33 18.61 -1.36
C HIS A 403 -28.25 17.49 -1.86
N ARG A 404 -27.69 16.50 -2.56
CA ARG A 404 -28.46 15.43 -3.19
C ARG A 404 -28.87 14.34 -2.22
N ARG A 405 -27.97 13.88 -1.34
CA ARG A 405 -28.29 12.79 -0.42
C ARG A 405 -28.94 13.25 0.87
N LEU A 406 -28.53 14.36 1.48
CA LEU A 406 -29.04 14.75 2.80
C LEU A 406 -30.18 15.77 2.70
N ARG A 407 -30.02 16.82 1.87
CA ARG A 407 -31.03 17.88 1.73
C ARG A 407 -32.11 17.59 0.69
N LYS A 408 -31.96 16.51 -0.11
CA LYS A 408 -32.86 16.16 -1.23
C LYS A 408 -33.09 17.32 -2.20
N THR A 409 -32.11 18.21 -2.34
CA THR A 409 -32.16 19.33 -3.30
C THR A 409 -32.22 18.75 -4.72
N PRO A 410 -33.12 19.20 -5.62
CA PRO A 410 -33.22 18.66 -6.98
C PRO A 410 -31.90 18.73 -7.76
N ALA A 411 -31.66 17.79 -8.67
CA ALA A 411 -30.45 17.79 -9.50
C ALA A 411 -30.33 19.08 -10.33
N SER A 412 -31.46 19.63 -10.79
CA SER A 412 -31.54 20.87 -11.57
C SER A 412 -31.21 22.14 -10.78
N ALA A 413 -31.04 22.07 -9.45
CA ALA A 413 -30.76 23.24 -8.64
C ALA A 413 -29.41 23.89 -9.01
N PRO A 414 -29.32 25.24 -9.02
CA PRO A 414 -28.10 25.95 -9.41
C PRO A 414 -26.86 25.53 -8.62
N VAL A 415 -26.99 25.35 -7.30
CA VAL A 415 -25.87 24.95 -6.42
C VAL A 415 -25.27 23.58 -6.79
N VAL A 416 -26.10 22.65 -7.28
CA VAL A 416 -25.66 21.32 -7.73
C VAL A 416 -24.97 21.44 -9.08
N GLN A 417 -25.61 22.14 -10.03
CA GLN A 417 -25.07 22.29 -11.40
C GLN A 417 -23.79 23.13 -11.45
N GLU A 418 -23.66 24.15 -10.60
CA GLU A 418 -22.42 24.91 -10.43
C GLU A 418 -21.28 24.02 -9.92
N SER A 419 -21.58 23.16 -8.94
CA SER A 419 -20.60 22.18 -8.44
C SER A 419 -20.18 21.17 -9.53
N VAL A 420 -21.14 20.68 -10.32
CA VAL A 420 -20.87 19.79 -11.47
C VAL A 420 -19.92 20.48 -12.46
N LYS A 421 -20.26 21.68 -12.92
CA LYS A 421 -19.44 22.41 -13.90
C LYS A 421 -18.03 22.66 -13.38
N ARG A 422 -17.92 23.07 -12.11
CA ARG A 422 -16.62 23.33 -11.50
C ARG A 422 -15.77 22.06 -11.39
N ILE A 423 -16.34 20.90 -11.07
CA ILE A 423 -15.61 19.61 -11.09
C ILE A 423 -15.09 19.31 -12.51
N LEU A 424 -15.89 19.54 -13.55
CA LEU A 424 -15.49 19.32 -14.93
C LEU A 424 -14.37 20.28 -15.36
N GLU A 425 -14.41 21.53 -14.93
CA GLU A 425 -13.34 22.52 -15.14
C GLU A 425 -12.03 22.12 -14.44
N CYS A 426 -12.08 21.76 -13.16
CA CYS A 426 -10.90 21.31 -12.41
C CYS A 426 -10.29 20.08 -13.08
N THR A 427 -11.12 19.12 -13.49
CA THR A 427 -10.67 17.90 -14.16
C THR A 427 -10.05 18.20 -15.52
N ALA A 428 -10.67 19.06 -16.33
CA ALA A 428 -10.14 19.45 -17.64
C ALA A 428 -8.81 20.21 -17.52
N GLN A 429 -8.62 21.01 -16.47
CA GLN A 429 -7.36 21.72 -16.20
C GLN A 429 -6.24 20.79 -15.74
N ILE A 430 -6.55 19.72 -15.00
CA ILE A 430 -5.55 18.69 -14.67
C ILE A 430 -5.15 17.96 -15.97
N GLY A 431 -6.13 17.62 -16.80
CA GLY A 431 -5.95 17.07 -18.13
C GLY A 431 -5.45 15.62 -18.15
N PRO A 432 -5.61 14.92 -19.30
CA PRO A 432 -5.10 13.57 -19.44
C PRO A 432 -3.57 13.55 -19.43
N SER A 433 -3.00 12.71 -18.57
CA SER A 433 -1.55 12.53 -18.45
C SER A 433 -1.20 11.04 -18.44
N PRO A 434 -0.43 10.53 -19.44
CA PRO A 434 -0.08 9.11 -19.58
C PRO A 434 0.93 8.60 -18.55
N GLY A 435 1.16 9.36 -17.47
CA GLY A 435 2.08 9.00 -16.41
C GLY A 435 1.58 9.45 -15.05
N LEU A 436 2.50 9.73 -14.14
CA LEU A 436 2.21 10.11 -12.77
C LEU A 436 1.54 11.49 -12.74
N SER A 437 0.28 11.51 -12.34
CA SER A 437 -0.52 12.74 -12.24
C SER A 437 -1.70 12.52 -11.29
N PRO A 438 -2.20 13.57 -10.60
CA PRO A 438 -3.49 13.54 -9.89
C PRO A 438 -4.68 13.12 -10.77
N TRP A 439 -4.51 13.08 -12.09
CA TRP A 439 -5.46 12.51 -13.05
C TRP A 439 -6.00 11.13 -12.62
N VAL A 440 -5.16 10.27 -12.03
CA VAL A 440 -5.53 8.91 -11.59
C VAL A 440 -6.59 8.88 -10.46
N MET A 441 -6.89 10.02 -9.83
CA MET A 441 -7.80 10.15 -8.68
C MET A 441 -9.20 10.63 -9.06
N LEU A 442 -9.39 11.03 -10.33
CA LEU A 442 -10.57 11.80 -10.74
C LEU A 442 -11.78 10.95 -11.10
N THR A 443 -11.69 9.61 -10.98
CA THR A 443 -12.83 8.71 -11.20
C THR A 443 -13.99 9.04 -10.26
N THR A 444 -13.73 9.20 -8.96
CA THR A 444 -14.80 9.48 -7.97
C THR A 444 -15.46 10.84 -8.21
N PRO A 445 -14.73 11.97 -8.33
CA PRO A 445 -15.35 13.26 -8.59
C PRO A 445 -16.13 13.30 -9.92
N LEU A 446 -15.57 12.73 -11.00
CA LEU A 446 -16.25 12.67 -12.30
C LEU A 446 -17.52 11.82 -12.24
N PHE A 447 -17.49 10.70 -11.51
CA PHE A 447 -18.67 9.87 -11.33
C PHE A 447 -19.77 10.62 -10.57
N ILE A 448 -19.43 11.26 -9.45
CA ILE A 448 -20.38 12.03 -8.63
C ILE A 448 -20.97 13.20 -9.44
N ALA A 449 -20.14 13.95 -10.16
CA ALA A 449 -20.60 14.99 -11.06
C ALA A 449 -21.49 14.42 -12.19
N GLY A 450 -21.09 13.28 -12.77
CA GLY A 450 -21.81 12.57 -13.81
C GLY A 450 -23.22 12.13 -13.41
N CYS A 451 -23.40 11.68 -12.16
CA CYS A 451 -24.71 11.34 -11.62
C CYS A 451 -25.69 12.53 -11.62
N GLU A 452 -25.18 13.75 -11.55
CA GLU A 452 -25.99 14.97 -11.47
C GLU A 452 -25.89 15.85 -12.72
N ALA A 453 -25.06 15.48 -13.70
CA ALA A 453 -24.84 16.22 -14.92
C ALA A 453 -26.05 16.20 -15.86
N ARG A 454 -26.22 17.29 -16.62
CA ARG A 454 -27.34 17.51 -17.54
C ARG A 454 -26.85 18.06 -18.88
N GLY A 455 -27.58 17.76 -19.95
CA GLY A 455 -27.29 18.30 -21.28
C GLY A 455 -25.83 18.06 -21.70
N GLU A 456 -25.17 19.12 -22.17
CA GLU A 456 -23.76 19.12 -22.61
C GLU A 456 -22.77 18.67 -21.53
N ASP A 457 -23.09 18.88 -20.24
CA ASP A 457 -22.22 18.46 -19.14
C ASP A 457 -22.09 16.93 -19.10
N ARG A 458 -23.12 16.16 -19.52
CA ARG A 458 -23.02 14.69 -19.66
C ARG A 458 -22.03 14.27 -20.73
N GLU A 459 -21.99 15.00 -21.85
CA GLU A 459 -21.03 14.74 -22.93
C GLU A 459 -19.61 15.08 -22.48
N GLN A 460 -19.44 16.13 -21.69
CA GLN A 460 -18.14 16.44 -21.10
C GLN A 460 -17.68 15.36 -20.11
N VAL A 461 -18.58 14.87 -19.23
CA VAL A 461 -18.29 13.72 -18.34
C VAL A 461 -17.88 12.50 -19.14
N ARG A 462 -18.62 12.15 -20.20
CA ARG A 462 -18.32 11.02 -21.09
C ARG A 462 -16.92 11.15 -21.70
N ARG A 463 -16.58 12.31 -22.23
CA ARG A 463 -15.25 12.57 -22.81
C ARG A 463 -14.14 12.46 -21.77
N LEU A 464 -14.33 13.02 -20.57
CA LEU A 464 -13.31 13.00 -19.51
C LEU A 464 -13.11 11.58 -18.95
N LEU A 465 -14.17 10.81 -18.69
CA LEU A 465 -14.06 9.42 -18.23
C LEU A 465 -13.46 8.50 -19.29
N SER A 466 -13.83 8.67 -20.57
CA SER A 466 -13.20 7.93 -21.66
C SER A 466 -11.71 8.25 -21.77
N SER A 467 -11.35 9.55 -21.70
CA SER A 467 -9.95 9.97 -21.72
C SER A 467 -9.17 9.45 -20.51
N LEU A 468 -9.81 9.41 -19.32
CA LEU A 468 -9.23 8.84 -18.12
C LEU A 468 -8.94 7.35 -18.33
N HIS A 469 -9.92 6.57 -18.79
CA HIS A 469 -9.75 5.15 -19.11
C HIS A 469 -8.68 4.92 -20.17
N ASP A 470 -8.65 5.71 -21.24
CA ASP A 470 -7.67 5.56 -22.32
C ASP A 470 -6.23 5.80 -21.85
N THR A 471 -6.06 6.65 -20.84
CA THR A 471 -4.78 7.04 -20.29
C THR A 471 -4.28 6.06 -19.23
N ILE A 472 -5.13 5.69 -18.27
CA ILE A 472 -4.72 4.88 -17.11
C ILE A 472 -5.06 3.39 -17.26
N ARG A 473 -5.91 3.04 -18.23
CA ARG A 473 -6.35 1.67 -18.54
C ARG A 473 -6.85 0.90 -17.32
N VAL A 474 -7.62 1.56 -16.46
CA VAL A 474 -8.28 0.93 -15.30
C VAL A 474 -9.72 0.56 -15.66
N PRO A 475 -10.09 -0.73 -15.68
CA PRO A 475 -11.45 -1.17 -16.01
C PRO A 475 -12.56 -0.56 -15.14
N ASN A 476 -12.28 -0.19 -13.88
CA ASN A 476 -13.22 0.53 -13.01
C ASN A 476 -13.76 1.83 -13.63
N VAL A 477 -12.91 2.58 -14.34
CA VAL A 477 -13.31 3.84 -15.00
C VAL A 477 -14.31 3.56 -16.11
N LEU A 478 -14.07 2.53 -16.92
CA LEU A 478 -15.00 2.12 -17.97
C LEU A 478 -16.33 1.61 -17.36
N GLN A 479 -16.26 0.90 -16.23
CA GLN A 479 -17.45 0.46 -15.51
C GLN A 479 -18.25 1.65 -14.95
N SER A 480 -17.57 2.68 -14.45
CA SER A 480 -18.17 3.95 -14.01
C SER A 480 -18.95 4.62 -15.15
N LEU A 481 -18.33 4.72 -16.34
CA LEU A 481 -18.98 5.30 -17.51
C LEU A 481 -20.20 4.47 -17.95
N LYS A 482 -20.07 3.14 -18.05
CA LYS A 482 -21.19 2.25 -18.39
C LYS A 482 -22.36 2.40 -17.42
N PHE A 483 -22.07 2.53 -16.14
CA PHE A 483 -23.10 2.79 -15.14
C PHE A 483 -23.81 4.11 -15.42
N LEU A 484 -23.06 5.20 -15.67
CA LEU A 484 -23.63 6.51 -15.97
C LEU A 484 -24.50 6.48 -17.23
N GLU A 485 -24.10 5.79 -18.30
CA GLU A 485 -24.92 5.64 -19.50
C GLU A 485 -26.27 4.98 -19.20
N GLN A 486 -26.24 3.89 -18.44
CA GLN A 486 -27.48 3.20 -18.03
C GLN A 486 -28.33 4.08 -17.13
N TYR A 487 -27.70 4.79 -16.19
CA TYR A 487 -28.39 5.70 -15.28
C TYR A 487 -29.05 6.85 -16.05
N TRP A 488 -28.33 7.50 -16.97
CA TRP A 488 -28.84 8.59 -17.81
C TRP A 488 -29.99 8.17 -18.73
N ALA A 489 -29.94 6.94 -19.24
CA ALA A 489 -31.01 6.39 -20.09
C ALA A 489 -32.28 6.03 -19.30
N ASN A 490 -32.14 5.66 -18.03
CA ASN A 490 -33.22 5.16 -17.18
C ASN A 490 -33.68 6.16 -16.09
N GLN A 491 -33.15 7.38 -16.07
CA GLN A 491 -33.53 8.39 -15.09
C GLN A 491 -34.92 8.96 -15.44
N LEU A 492 -35.95 8.44 -14.77
CA LEU A 492 -37.35 8.83 -14.98
C LEU A 492 -37.78 10.01 -14.06
N ASP A 493 -37.12 10.18 -12.92
CA ASP A 493 -37.38 11.25 -11.94
C ASP A 493 -36.06 11.96 -11.56
N GLU A 494 -36.06 13.29 -11.54
CA GLU A 494 -34.90 14.09 -11.12
C GLU A 494 -34.66 14.08 -9.60
N ASN A 495 -35.66 13.66 -8.83
CA ASN A 495 -35.56 13.50 -7.39
C ASN A 495 -35.03 12.11 -6.98
N GLU A 496 -35.05 11.13 -7.89
CA GLU A 496 -34.41 9.83 -7.68
C GLU A 496 -32.88 10.04 -7.69
N GLY A 497 -32.23 9.71 -6.58
CA GLY A 497 -30.77 9.77 -6.46
C GLY A 497 -30.12 8.50 -7.00
N TRP A 498 -28.89 8.59 -7.51
CA TRP A 498 -28.14 7.43 -8.04
C TRP A 498 -27.94 6.29 -7.02
N SER A 499 -27.96 6.57 -5.72
CA SER A 499 -27.92 5.55 -4.66
C SER A 499 -29.16 4.66 -4.69
N GLN A 500 -30.35 5.24 -4.82
CA GLN A 500 -31.61 4.49 -4.95
C GLN A 500 -31.61 3.63 -6.22
N TYR A 501 -31.02 4.15 -7.30
CA TYR A 501 -30.82 3.40 -8.53
C TYR A 501 -29.87 2.20 -8.33
N LEU A 502 -28.76 2.37 -7.60
CA LEU A 502 -27.84 1.27 -7.28
C LEU A 502 -28.50 0.18 -6.44
N ASP A 503 -29.29 0.56 -5.44
CA ASP A 503 -30.03 -0.37 -4.59
C ASP A 503 -30.99 -1.23 -5.43
N ARG A 504 -31.70 -0.58 -6.37
CA ARG A 504 -32.58 -1.27 -7.33
C ARG A 504 -31.81 -2.26 -8.21
N MET A 505 -30.60 -1.90 -8.62
CA MET A 505 -29.74 -2.75 -9.44
C MET A 505 -28.95 -3.79 -8.65
N ARG A 506 -29.02 -3.78 -7.30
CA ARG A 506 -28.20 -4.60 -6.38
C ARG A 506 -26.72 -4.55 -6.74
N PHE A 507 -26.25 -3.39 -7.17
CA PHE A 507 -24.91 -3.21 -7.69
C PHE A 507 -24.03 -2.59 -6.61
N ASP A 508 -22.96 -3.30 -6.25
CA ASP A 508 -22.06 -2.85 -5.21
C ASP A 508 -20.74 -2.33 -5.79
N PHE A 509 -20.65 -1.00 -5.91
CA PHE A 509 -19.65 -0.34 -6.73
C PHE A 509 -19.01 0.85 -6.02
N ILE A 510 -17.69 0.96 -6.15
CA ILE A 510 -16.91 2.14 -5.79
C ILE A 510 -16.25 2.69 -7.06
N PRO A 511 -16.57 3.94 -7.47
CA PRO A 511 -15.84 4.63 -8.51
C PRO A 511 -14.49 5.03 -7.93
N TYR A 512 -13.41 4.39 -8.37
CA TYR A 512 -12.06 4.55 -7.81
C TYR A 512 -11.06 4.89 -8.91
#